data_AF-A0A1E7EIF8-F1
#
_entry.id   AF-A0A1E7EIF8-F1
#
_cell.length_a   1.000
_cell.length_b   1.000
_cell.length_c   1.000
_cell.angle_alpha   90.00
_cell.angle_beta   90.00
_cell.angle_gamma   90.00
#
_symmetry.space_group_name_H-M   'P 1'
#
loop_
_entity.id
_entity.type
_entity.pdbx_description
1 polymer ?
#
loop_
_entity_poly.entity_id
_entity_poly.type
_entity_poly.pdbx_seq_one_letter_code
_entity_poly.pdbx_strand_id
1 'polypeptide(L)'
;MSPPTLPRPSKDETYPLNYLSKKLNNRAAYQITTKGNYEEGINILTKALRLNERSMIERKNESFCTCKCCCIDSDLVLEEEEKCLTTIIPDIDNDVDSNFDNNKKERHSRNNSVDFSSENTMDCDNVTNNNNDDTPFTHRRQQQMKKTQEMNDDSNNNNDDGFVYRRLLLVNNRSIEEDHFMGATLSLIIIFNLALAHHLMSIDITNNESLASSTTIGYCSTNNKKLNALQRALKLYELAYQLHIKYIEHLSQCNTLTTTDADEDDEDDGNGNHTKRITITLHLTMIFSNNLGQIHRVAGNTKKYIMCLQHLLNNIMYMGQQSQHVNVLDSKEFDGFFHNISPIVFNGVCASAA
;
A
#
# COMPACT_ATOMS: atom_id res chain seq x y z
N MET A 1 -20.84 -28.24 6.10
CA MET A 1 -22.10 -27.48 6.24
C MET A 1 -21.91 -26.21 5.43
N SER A 2 -22.80 -25.91 4.49
CA SER A 2 -22.74 -24.65 3.75
C SER A 2 -22.99 -23.49 4.71
N PRO A 3 -22.23 -22.38 4.64
CA PRO A 3 -22.49 -21.22 5.48
C PRO A 3 -23.93 -20.74 5.25
N PRO A 4 -24.65 -20.34 6.31
CA PRO A 4 -26.00 -19.81 6.18
C PRO A 4 -25.96 -18.60 5.27
N THR A 5 -26.65 -18.67 4.13
CA THR A 5 -26.81 -17.53 3.23
C THR A 5 -27.68 -16.51 3.95
N LEU A 6 -27.14 -15.30 4.18
CA LEU A 6 -27.94 -14.21 4.72
C LEU A 6 -29.20 -14.02 3.86
N PRO A 7 -30.40 -13.96 4.45
CA PRO A 7 -31.61 -13.67 3.71
C PRO A 7 -31.43 -12.34 2.98
N ARG A 8 -31.82 -12.28 1.70
CA ARG A 8 -31.83 -11.01 0.96
C ARG A 8 -32.73 -10.05 1.74
N PRO A 9 -32.23 -8.86 2.12
CA PRO A 9 -33.05 -7.90 2.81
C PRO A 9 -34.28 -7.56 1.98
N SER A 10 -35.39 -7.30 2.68
CA SER A 10 -36.58 -6.74 2.06
C SER A 10 -36.24 -5.38 1.40
N LYS A 11 -37.03 -4.93 0.42
CA LYS A 11 -36.74 -3.68 -0.33
C LYS A 11 -36.58 -2.44 0.56
N ASP A 12 -37.01 -2.51 1.81
CA ASP A 12 -36.95 -1.41 2.78
C ASP A 12 -35.81 -1.56 3.82
N GLU A 13 -35.11 -2.69 3.85
CA GLU A 13 -34.02 -2.93 4.80
C GLU A 13 -32.71 -2.33 4.29
N THR A 14 -32.18 -1.36 5.04
CA THR A 14 -30.89 -0.74 4.76
C THR A 14 -29.77 -1.61 5.31
N TYR A 15 -28.81 -2.00 4.47
CA TYR A 15 -27.63 -2.75 4.90
C TYR A 15 -26.80 -1.96 5.93
N PRO A 16 -26.18 -2.64 6.92
CA PRO A 16 -25.25 -1.99 7.85
C PRO A 16 -24.12 -1.24 7.12
N LEU A 17 -23.73 -0.07 7.63
CA LEU A 17 -22.69 0.75 6.99
C LEU A 17 -21.34 0.04 6.91
N ASN A 18 -20.96 -0.70 7.96
CA ASN A 18 -19.77 -1.53 8.03
C ASN A 18 -19.76 -2.61 6.93
N TYR A 19 -20.87 -3.32 6.75
CA TYR A 19 -21.05 -4.31 5.69
C TYR A 19 -20.79 -3.70 4.30
N LEU A 20 -21.43 -2.56 4.00
CA LEU A 20 -21.28 -1.88 2.72
C LEU A 20 -19.83 -1.42 2.50
N SER A 21 -19.19 -0.88 3.53
CA SER A 21 -17.80 -0.43 3.45
C SER A 21 -16.84 -1.56 3.04
N LYS A 22 -16.93 -2.74 3.66
CA LYS A 22 -16.11 -3.91 3.28
C LYS A 22 -16.36 -4.37 1.85
N LYS A 23 -17.63 -4.42 1.42
CA LYS A 23 -17.97 -4.80 0.04
C LYS A 23 -17.44 -3.82 -0.99
N LEU A 24 -17.52 -2.51 -0.70
CA LEU A 24 -16.97 -1.48 -1.56
C LEU A 24 -15.43 -1.57 -1.63
N ASN A 25 -14.75 -1.89 -0.52
CA ASN A 25 -13.31 -2.13 -0.54
C ASN A 25 -12.94 -3.24 -1.55
N ASN A 26 -13.58 -4.41 -1.45
CA ASN A 26 -13.31 -5.53 -2.36
C ASN A 26 -13.70 -5.21 -3.81
N ARG A 27 -14.83 -4.49 -4.02
CA ARG A 27 -15.23 -4.00 -5.35
C ARG A 27 -14.19 -3.08 -5.96
N ALA A 28 -13.63 -2.16 -5.18
CA ALA A 28 -12.61 -1.25 -5.68
C ALA A 28 -11.32 -1.97 -6.05
N ALA A 29 -10.91 -2.95 -5.23
CA ALA A 29 -9.76 -3.79 -5.56
C ALA A 29 -9.92 -4.45 -6.92
N TYR A 30 -11.10 -5.01 -7.23
CA TYR A 30 -11.40 -5.57 -8.55
C TYR A 30 -11.31 -4.52 -9.68
N GLN A 31 -11.88 -3.32 -9.49
CA GLN A 31 -11.83 -2.24 -10.49
C GLN A 31 -10.39 -1.81 -10.80
N ILE A 32 -9.53 -1.78 -9.77
CA ILE A 32 -8.13 -1.38 -9.91
C ILE A 32 -7.30 -2.49 -10.55
N THR A 33 -7.35 -3.72 -10.03
CA THR A 33 -6.47 -4.81 -10.51
C THR A 33 -6.88 -5.38 -11.84
N THR A 34 -8.19 -5.59 -12.06
CA THR A 34 -8.68 -6.32 -13.23
C THR A 34 -8.99 -5.39 -14.40
N LYS A 35 -9.51 -4.19 -14.11
CA LYS A 35 -9.92 -3.23 -15.15
C LYS A 35 -8.95 -2.08 -15.37
N GLY A 36 -7.98 -1.87 -14.45
CA GLY A 36 -7.10 -0.70 -14.49
C GLY A 36 -7.85 0.64 -14.34
N ASN A 37 -9.08 0.63 -13.82
CA ASN A 37 -9.89 1.83 -13.67
C ASN A 37 -9.62 2.47 -12.31
N TYR A 38 -8.50 3.20 -12.22
CA TYR A 38 -8.03 3.80 -10.98
C TYR A 38 -8.99 4.84 -10.42
N GLU A 39 -9.55 5.71 -11.26
CA GLU A 39 -10.46 6.77 -10.84
C GLU A 39 -11.72 6.21 -10.19
N GLU A 40 -12.35 5.20 -10.81
CA GLU A 40 -13.52 4.54 -10.25
C GLU A 40 -13.18 3.80 -8.94
N GLY A 41 -12.04 3.09 -8.91
CA GLY A 41 -11.56 2.43 -7.71
C GLY A 41 -11.35 3.41 -6.54
N ILE A 42 -10.74 4.56 -6.80
CA ILE A 42 -10.50 5.63 -5.81
C ILE A 42 -11.84 6.20 -5.32
N ASN A 43 -12.81 6.43 -6.20
CA ASN A 43 -14.14 6.91 -5.81
C ASN A 43 -14.85 5.90 -4.89
N ILE A 44 -14.84 4.61 -5.25
CA ILE A 44 -15.43 3.54 -4.45
C ILE A 44 -14.76 3.43 -3.09
N LEU A 45 -13.42 3.46 -3.02
CA LEU A 45 -12.68 3.41 -1.75
C LEU A 45 -12.96 4.65 -0.88
N THR A 46 -13.07 5.83 -1.49
CA THR A 46 -13.43 7.06 -0.77
C THR A 46 -14.82 6.94 -0.14
N LYS A 47 -15.77 6.35 -0.87
CA LYS A 47 -17.11 6.04 -0.34
C LYS A 47 -17.05 5.01 0.79
N ALA A 48 -16.26 3.94 0.62
CA ALA A 48 -16.03 2.93 1.65
C ALA A 48 -15.49 3.55 2.95
N LEU A 49 -14.51 4.46 2.84
CA LEU A 49 -13.91 5.14 4.00
C LEU A 49 -14.94 5.98 4.74
N ARG A 50 -15.74 6.79 4.02
CA ARG A 50 -16.80 7.62 4.62
C ARG A 50 -17.87 6.79 5.34
N LEU A 51 -18.24 5.64 4.77
CA LEU A 51 -19.19 4.73 5.41
C LEU A 51 -18.58 4.10 6.68
N ASN A 52 -17.30 3.72 6.63
CA ASN A 52 -16.59 3.19 7.80
C ASN A 52 -16.49 4.22 8.92
N GLU A 53 -16.14 5.47 8.61
CA GLU A 53 -16.08 6.56 9.59
C GLU A 53 -17.42 6.76 10.32
N ARG A 54 -18.54 6.74 9.58
CA ARG A 54 -19.88 6.82 10.18
C ARG A 54 -20.19 5.60 11.03
N SER A 55 -19.88 4.41 10.53
CA SER A 55 -20.06 3.17 11.29
C SER A 55 -19.29 3.18 12.61
N MET A 56 -18.07 3.75 12.63
CA MET A 56 -17.26 3.88 13.84
C MET A 56 -17.89 4.83 14.86
N ILE A 57 -18.59 5.88 14.39
CA ILE A 57 -19.32 6.80 15.26
C ILE A 57 -20.56 6.10 15.85
N GLU A 58 -21.34 5.40 15.03
CA GLU A 58 -22.55 4.68 15.44
C GLU A 58 -22.25 3.55 16.43
N ARG A 59 -21.11 2.86 16.25
CA ARG A 59 -20.68 1.70 17.05
C ARG A 59 -19.55 2.02 18.03
N LYS A 60 -19.45 3.28 18.50
CA LYS A 60 -18.35 3.72 19.38
C LYS A 60 -18.20 2.87 20.67
N ASN A 61 -19.28 2.24 21.13
CA ASN A 61 -19.31 1.42 22.34
C ASN A 61 -19.19 -0.10 22.07
N GLU A 62 -19.13 -0.52 20.81
CA GLU A 62 -19.03 -1.93 20.43
C GLU A 62 -17.55 -2.34 20.40
N SER A 63 -17.23 -3.52 20.94
CA SER A 63 -15.88 -4.08 20.86
C SER A 63 -15.57 -4.52 19.42
N PHE A 64 -14.36 -4.27 18.95
CA PHE A 64 -13.92 -4.77 17.65
C PHE A 64 -13.81 -6.30 17.65
N CYS A 65 -14.13 -6.91 16.52
CA CYS A 65 -14.00 -8.33 16.31
C CYS A 65 -12.51 -8.72 16.23
N THR A 66 -12.10 -9.67 17.08
CA THR A 66 -10.73 -10.19 17.17
C THR A 66 -10.57 -11.56 16.50
N CYS A 67 -11.57 -12.02 15.75
CA CYS A 67 -11.50 -13.30 15.07
C CYS A 67 -10.46 -13.31 13.95
N LYS A 68 -10.02 -14.52 13.54
CA LYS A 68 -9.05 -14.70 12.45
C LYS A 68 -9.50 -14.06 11.13
N CYS A 69 -10.80 -13.99 10.84
CA CYS A 69 -11.31 -13.39 9.60
C CYS A 69 -11.29 -11.86 9.60
N CYS A 70 -11.06 -11.22 10.76
CA CYS A 70 -11.05 -9.77 10.92
C CYS A 70 -9.64 -9.20 11.12
N CYS A 71 -8.62 -10.06 11.23
CA CYS A 71 -7.23 -9.62 11.21
C CYS A 71 -6.75 -9.48 9.77
N ILE A 72 -5.80 -8.56 9.58
CA ILE A 72 -5.18 -8.27 8.27
C ILE A 72 -4.46 -9.51 7.72
N ASP A 73 -4.11 -10.46 8.60
CA ASP A 73 -3.47 -11.72 8.26
C ASP A 73 -4.26 -12.56 7.27
N SER A 74 -5.59 -12.51 7.31
CA SER A 74 -6.42 -13.29 6.41
C SER A 74 -6.24 -12.88 4.95
N ASP A 75 -5.81 -11.64 4.69
CA ASP A 75 -5.82 -11.07 3.34
C ASP A 75 -4.45 -11.20 2.63
N LEU A 76 -3.37 -11.32 3.41
CA LEU A 76 -2.00 -11.43 2.88
C LEU A 76 -1.65 -12.83 2.35
N VAL A 77 -2.38 -13.87 2.75
CA VAL A 77 -2.04 -15.29 2.46
C VAL A 77 -2.86 -15.88 1.29
N LEU A 78 -3.73 -15.10 0.66
CA LEU A 78 -4.68 -15.63 -0.33
C LEU A 78 -4.05 -15.79 -1.72
N GLU A 79 -3.10 -16.71 -1.90
CA GLU A 79 -2.53 -17.01 -3.23
C GLU A 79 -3.54 -17.65 -4.19
N GLU A 80 -4.68 -18.16 -3.71
CA GLU A 80 -5.61 -18.97 -4.51
C GLU A 80 -6.98 -18.32 -4.82
N GLU A 81 -7.21 -17.07 -4.42
CA GLU A 81 -8.54 -16.44 -4.48
C GLU A 81 -8.85 -15.59 -5.74
N GLU A 82 -8.13 -15.77 -6.86
CA GLU A 82 -8.58 -15.20 -8.16
C GLU A 82 -10.02 -15.63 -8.51
N LYS A 83 -10.48 -16.76 -7.98
CA LYS A 83 -11.86 -17.25 -8.12
C LYS A 83 -12.90 -16.47 -7.30
N CYS A 84 -12.47 -15.75 -6.26
CA CYS A 84 -13.37 -15.09 -5.32
C CYS A 84 -13.94 -13.77 -5.89
N LEU A 85 -13.14 -13.06 -6.69
CA LEU A 85 -13.52 -11.76 -7.27
C LEU A 85 -14.66 -11.85 -8.30
N THR A 86 -14.82 -13.00 -8.96
CA THR A 86 -15.82 -13.16 -10.03
C THR A 86 -17.22 -13.49 -9.53
N THR A 87 -17.39 -13.88 -8.26
CA THR A 87 -18.62 -14.59 -7.86
C THR A 87 -19.71 -13.69 -7.25
N ILE A 88 -19.45 -12.51 -6.64
CA ILE A 88 -20.46 -11.93 -5.71
C ILE A 88 -20.53 -10.39 -5.60
N ILE A 89 -20.52 -9.64 -6.70
CA ILE A 89 -21.08 -8.28 -6.63
C ILE A 89 -22.11 -8.09 -7.74
N PRO A 90 -23.35 -8.58 -7.55
CA PRO A 90 -24.48 -8.02 -8.30
C PRO A 90 -24.43 -6.50 -8.13
N ASP A 91 -24.68 -5.77 -9.22
CA ASP A 91 -24.63 -4.31 -9.27
C ASP A 91 -25.36 -3.73 -8.05
N ILE A 92 -24.59 -3.35 -7.02
CA ILE A 92 -25.07 -2.45 -5.98
C ILE A 92 -25.17 -1.14 -6.73
N ASP A 93 -26.35 -0.93 -7.33
CA ASP A 93 -26.67 0.19 -8.18
C ASP A 93 -26.33 1.50 -7.49
N ASN A 94 -25.99 2.51 -8.30
CA ASN A 94 -25.51 3.83 -7.90
C ASN A 94 -26.48 4.65 -7.01
N ASP A 95 -27.63 4.09 -6.65
CA ASP A 95 -28.70 4.77 -5.92
C ASP A 95 -28.31 5.23 -4.51
N VAL A 96 -27.28 4.62 -3.91
CA VAL A 96 -26.76 5.05 -2.59
C VAL A 96 -26.17 6.47 -2.63
N ASP A 97 -25.72 6.97 -3.79
CA ASP A 97 -25.12 8.32 -3.87
C ASP A 97 -26.16 9.46 -3.84
N SER A 98 -27.40 9.21 -4.30
CA SER A 98 -28.41 10.27 -4.45
C SER A 98 -28.82 10.94 -3.12
N ASN A 99 -28.77 10.20 -2.01
CA ASN A 99 -29.09 10.74 -0.68
C ASN A 99 -27.88 11.28 0.08
N PHE A 100 -26.65 11.04 -0.40
CA PHE A 100 -25.44 11.35 0.36
C PHE A 100 -25.01 12.81 0.25
N ASP A 101 -25.22 13.44 -0.92
CA ASP A 101 -24.77 14.82 -1.18
C ASP A 101 -25.72 15.90 -0.63
N ASN A 102 -26.98 15.56 -0.35
CA ASN A 102 -27.98 16.54 0.12
C ASN A 102 -27.66 17.09 1.52
N ASN A 103 -27.02 16.30 2.39
CA ASN A 103 -26.62 16.76 3.73
C ASN A 103 -25.37 17.67 3.75
N LYS A 104 -24.64 17.78 2.63
CA LYS A 104 -23.45 18.66 2.55
C LYS A 104 -23.84 20.12 2.32
N LYS A 105 -25.01 20.39 1.72
CA LYS A 105 -25.46 21.76 1.43
C LYS A 105 -25.96 22.53 2.67
N GLU A 106 -26.43 21.86 3.73
CA GLU A 106 -26.90 22.56 4.94
C GLU A 106 -25.79 22.94 5.93
N ARG A 107 -24.59 22.35 5.85
CA ARG A 107 -23.49 22.65 6.78
C ARG A 107 -22.53 23.73 6.30
N HIS A 108 -22.64 24.23 5.08
CA HIS A 108 -21.76 25.29 4.57
C HIS A 108 -22.17 26.72 4.95
N SER A 109 -23.17 26.92 5.82
CA SER A 109 -23.51 28.26 6.33
C SER A 109 -22.81 28.63 7.64
N ARG A 110 -22.04 27.75 8.30
CA ARG A 110 -21.35 28.09 9.57
C ARG A 110 -19.98 27.42 9.69
N ASN A 111 -18.94 28.24 9.43
CA ASN A 111 -17.57 28.19 9.92
C ASN A 111 -16.65 26.99 9.57
N ASN A 112 -15.42 27.37 9.23
CA ASN A 112 -14.21 26.58 8.95
C ASN A 112 -14.10 25.97 7.55
N SER A 113 -13.76 26.84 6.59
CA SER A 113 -12.77 26.52 5.57
C SER A 113 -11.50 26.06 6.28
N VAL A 114 -11.29 24.74 6.39
CA VAL A 114 -9.93 24.21 6.55
C VAL A 114 -9.34 24.27 5.15
N ASP A 115 -8.87 25.46 4.80
CA ASP A 115 -7.94 25.68 3.72
C ASP A 115 -6.70 24.84 4.09
N PHE A 116 -6.58 23.65 3.51
CA PHE A 116 -5.37 22.84 3.62
C PHE A 116 -4.32 23.40 2.65
N SER A 117 -4.08 24.71 2.77
CA SER A 117 -3.01 25.45 2.15
C SER A 117 -1.74 25.04 2.87
N SER A 118 -1.09 23.98 2.40
CA SER A 118 0.30 23.74 2.75
C SER A 118 1.11 24.88 2.15
N GLU A 119 1.41 25.89 2.97
CA GLU A 119 2.60 26.73 2.80
C GLU A 119 3.82 25.81 2.75
N ASN A 120 4.26 25.55 1.53
CA ASN A 120 5.62 25.22 1.15
C ASN A 120 5.69 25.48 -0.36
N THR A 121 5.61 26.75 -0.73
CA THR A 121 6.19 27.22 -1.99
C THR A 121 7.69 27.00 -1.88
N MET A 122 8.17 25.88 -2.42
CA MET A 122 9.57 25.79 -2.84
C MET A 122 9.71 26.74 -4.02
N ASP A 123 10.26 27.93 -3.75
CA ASP A 123 10.85 28.78 -4.76
C ASP A 123 12.01 28.00 -5.41
N CYS A 124 11.73 27.41 -6.57
CA CYS A 124 12.78 26.94 -7.46
C CYS A 124 13.35 28.15 -8.20
N ASP A 125 14.23 28.87 -7.52
CA ASP A 125 15.08 29.87 -8.15
C ASP A 125 16.00 29.17 -9.17
N ASN A 126 15.86 29.61 -10.42
CA ASN A 126 16.79 29.39 -11.51
C ASN A 126 18.18 29.90 -11.09
N VAL A 127 19.07 28.99 -10.68
CA VAL A 127 20.50 29.30 -10.61
C VAL A 127 21.09 29.19 -12.00
N THR A 128 21.18 30.34 -12.63
CA THR A 128 21.97 30.61 -13.83
C THR A 128 23.42 30.15 -13.66
N ASN A 129 23.92 29.44 -14.67
CA ASN A 129 25.33 29.28 -15.02
C ASN A 129 26.19 30.50 -14.66
N ASN A 130 27.36 30.26 -14.05
CA ASN A 130 28.66 30.66 -14.59
C ASN A 130 29.81 30.37 -13.60
N ASN A 131 30.80 29.63 -14.09
CA ASN A 131 32.25 29.92 -14.07
C ASN A 131 33.12 28.70 -13.75
N ASN A 132 33.83 28.28 -14.81
CA ASN A 132 35.27 28.06 -14.88
C ASN A 132 35.97 27.48 -13.64
N ASP A 133 36.48 26.26 -13.78
CA ASP A 133 37.80 25.97 -13.24
C ASP A 133 38.61 25.07 -14.18
N ASP A 134 39.74 25.62 -14.58
CA ASP A 134 40.81 25.00 -15.34
C ASP A 134 41.47 23.88 -14.53
N THR A 135 41.58 22.68 -15.10
CA THR A 135 42.68 21.76 -14.70
C THR A 135 43.32 21.10 -15.92
N PRO A 136 44.67 21.09 -16.02
CA PRO A 136 45.39 20.55 -17.16
C PRO A 136 45.84 19.08 -16.95
N PHE A 137 45.78 18.32 -18.05
CA PHE A 137 46.60 17.15 -18.40
C PHE A 137 46.73 15.97 -17.43
N THR A 138 46.23 14.80 -17.84
CA THR A 138 47.04 13.55 -17.81
C THR A 138 46.73 12.63 -18.99
N HIS A 139 47.80 12.01 -19.49
CA HIS A 139 47.90 11.24 -20.72
C HIS A 139 47.27 9.83 -20.65
N ARG A 140 46.42 9.54 -21.62
CA ARG A 140 46.50 8.44 -22.59
C ARG A 140 47.43 7.25 -22.24
N ARG A 141 46.84 6.10 -21.90
CA ARG A 141 47.41 4.78 -22.24
C ARG A 141 46.32 3.82 -22.68
N GLN A 142 46.23 3.62 -23.99
CA GLN A 142 45.51 2.52 -24.62
C GLN A 142 46.19 1.20 -24.26
N GLN A 143 45.42 0.25 -23.73
CA GLN A 143 45.69 -1.17 -23.94
C GLN A 143 44.38 -1.85 -24.34
N GLN A 144 44.33 -2.23 -25.62
CA GLN A 144 43.39 -3.18 -26.18
C GLN A 144 43.69 -4.57 -25.60
N MET A 145 42.68 -5.22 -25.03
CA MET A 145 42.64 -6.67 -24.87
C MET A 145 41.28 -7.18 -25.31
N LYS A 146 41.30 -7.86 -26.45
CA LYS A 146 40.49 -9.01 -26.91
C LYS A 146 39.09 -9.21 -26.30
N LYS A 147 38.13 -8.72 -27.09
CA LYS A 147 36.91 -9.40 -27.59
C LYS A 147 36.80 -10.90 -27.25
N THR A 148 35.96 -11.23 -26.28
CA THR A 148 35.20 -12.50 -26.24
C THR A 148 33.75 -12.15 -26.49
N GLN A 149 33.20 -12.78 -27.52
CA GLN A 149 31.92 -12.47 -28.14
C GLN A 149 30.95 -13.58 -27.72
N GLU A 150 30.18 -13.37 -26.66
CA GLU A 150 29.05 -14.23 -26.31
C GLU A 150 27.87 -13.40 -25.79
N MET A 151 26.74 -13.55 -26.49
CA MET A 151 25.36 -13.15 -26.16
C MET A 151 25.08 -11.64 -25.99
N ASN A 152 24.97 -10.96 -27.13
CA ASN A 152 24.22 -9.72 -27.27
C ASN A 152 22.72 -10.02 -27.14
N ASP A 153 22.17 -9.84 -25.94
CA ASP A 153 20.77 -9.44 -25.75
C ASP A 153 20.79 -8.04 -25.12
N ASP A 154 21.25 -7.09 -25.93
CA ASP A 154 21.51 -5.68 -25.58
C ASP A 154 20.17 -4.89 -25.55
N SER A 155 19.22 -5.32 -24.72
CA SER A 155 18.13 -4.44 -24.28
C SER A 155 18.63 -3.55 -23.15
N ASN A 156 19.58 -2.68 -23.48
CA ASN A 156 20.30 -1.75 -22.61
C ASN A 156 19.42 -0.56 -22.16
N ASN A 157 18.13 -0.81 -21.90
CA ASN A 157 17.26 0.11 -21.18
C ASN A 157 17.41 -0.21 -19.69
N ASN A 158 18.46 0.35 -19.09
CA ASN A 158 18.69 0.40 -17.64
C ASN A 158 17.63 1.29 -16.96
N ASN A 159 16.36 1.05 -17.24
CA ASN A 159 15.26 1.62 -16.50
C ASN A 159 15.15 0.81 -15.22
N ASP A 160 15.97 1.19 -14.24
CA ASP A 160 15.84 0.81 -12.84
C ASP A 160 14.51 1.39 -12.32
N ASP A 161 13.39 0.87 -12.83
CA ASP A 161 12.05 1.35 -12.53
C ASP A 161 11.60 0.91 -11.14
N GLY A 162 12.44 0.16 -10.41
CA GLY A 162 12.20 -0.29 -9.05
C GLY A 162 10.96 -1.18 -8.93
N PHE A 163 10.85 -1.85 -7.80
CA PHE A 163 9.70 -2.69 -7.48
C PHE A 163 8.71 -1.97 -6.59
N VAL A 164 7.44 -1.95 -6.99
CA VAL A 164 6.31 -1.45 -6.17
C VAL A 164 5.39 -2.63 -5.87
N TYR A 165 5.05 -2.83 -4.60
CA TYR A 165 4.05 -3.82 -4.22
C TYR A 165 2.67 -3.37 -4.72
N ARG A 166 2.01 -4.21 -5.54
CA ARG A 166 0.81 -3.84 -6.32
C ARG A 166 -0.50 -4.47 -5.85
N ARG A 167 -0.44 -5.37 -4.87
CA ARG A 167 -1.61 -6.15 -4.43
C ARG A 167 -2.45 -5.37 -3.41
N LEU A 168 -3.74 -5.23 -3.68
CA LEU A 168 -4.66 -4.61 -2.72
C LEU A 168 -5.01 -5.58 -1.60
N LEU A 169 -5.27 -5.03 -0.41
CA LEU A 169 -5.77 -5.78 0.73
C LEU A 169 -7.28 -5.99 0.56
N LEU A 170 -7.70 -7.24 0.49
CA LEU A 170 -9.12 -7.58 0.48
C LEU A 170 -9.65 -7.61 1.92
N VAL A 171 -10.96 -7.78 2.08
CA VAL A 171 -11.58 -8.14 3.34
C VAL A 171 -12.15 -9.53 3.18
N ASN A 172 -11.82 -10.44 4.09
CA ASN A 172 -12.32 -11.80 4.08
C ASN A 172 -13.87 -11.85 3.98
N ASN A 173 -14.40 -12.64 3.03
CA ASN A 173 -15.83 -12.73 2.78
C ASN A 173 -16.63 -13.16 4.01
N ARG A 174 -16.08 -14.02 4.86
CA ARG A 174 -16.75 -14.42 6.09
C ARG A 174 -16.97 -13.25 7.04
N SER A 175 -16.00 -12.35 7.17
CA SER A 175 -16.16 -11.11 7.94
C SER A 175 -17.23 -10.19 7.36
N ILE A 176 -17.43 -10.22 6.04
CA ILE A 176 -18.50 -9.49 5.35
C ILE A 176 -19.86 -10.13 5.63
N GLU A 177 -19.99 -11.43 5.38
CA GLU A 177 -21.24 -12.19 5.53
C GLU A 177 -21.72 -12.26 6.98
N GLU A 178 -20.81 -12.30 7.95
CA GLU A 178 -21.15 -12.34 9.38
C GLU A 178 -21.22 -10.92 10.01
N ASP A 179 -21.15 -9.85 9.20
CA ASP A 179 -21.11 -8.42 9.62
C ASP A 179 -20.17 -8.11 10.81
N HIS A 180 -18.97 -8.71 10.81
CA HIS A 180 -18.04 -8.49 11.90
C HIS A 180 -17.53 -7.04 11.99
N PHE A 181 -17.54 -6.43 13.18
CA PHE A 181 -17.05 -5.08 13.35
C PHE A 181 -15.51 -5.03 13.38
N MET A 182 -14.87 -4.71 12.24
CA MET A 182 -13.40 -4.69 12.12
C MET A 182 -12.73 -3.44 12.69
N GLY A 183 -13.50 -2.39 12.99
CA GLY A 183 -12.98 -1.20 13.63
C GLY A 183 -11.87 -0.48 12.84
N ALA A 184 -10.80 -0.11 13.55
CA ALA A 184 -9.63 0.54 12.97
C ALA A 184 -8.91 -0.30 11.90
N THR A 185 -9.04 -1.63 11.95
CA THR A 185 -8.45 -2.53 10.93
C THR A 185 -9.02 -2.26 9.55
N LEU A 186 -10.34 -2.04 9.44
CA LEU A 186 -10.96 -1.71 8.15
C LEU A 186 -10.52 -0.34 7.64
N SER A 187 -10.35 0.64 8.54
CA SER A 187 -9.78 1.95 8.17
C SER A 187 -8.39 1.80 7.56
N LEU A 188 -7.52 1.02 8.21
CA LEU A 188 -6.16 0.76 7.75
C LEU A 188 -6.16 0.13 6.35
N ILE A 189 -6.96 -0.91 6.13
CA ILE A 189 -7.12 -1.58 4.82
C ILE A 189 -7.54 -0.59 3.73
N ILE A 190 -8.59 0.20 3.98
CA ILE A 190 -9.13 1.14 2.98
C ILE A 190 -8.12 2.26 2.67
N ILE A 191 -7.45 2.81 3.69
CA ILE A 191 -6.47 3.89 3.50
C ILE A 191 -5.23 3.38 2.76
N PHE A 192 -4.76 2.16 3.09
CA PHE A 192 -3.69 1.50 2.34
C PHE A 192 -4.07 1.33 0.87
N ASN A 193 -5.27 0.81 0.60
CA ASN A 193 -5.76 0.61 -0.76
C ASN A 193 -5.91 1.94 -1.53
N LEU A 194 -6.33 3.02 -0.87
CA LEU A 194 -6.36 4.37 -1.46
C LEU A 194 -4.96 4.86 -1.81
N ALA A 195 -3.99 4.66 -0.92
CA ALA A 195 -2.60 5.04 -1.16
C ALA A 195 -2.03 4.29 -2.36
N LEU A 196 -2.28 2.98 -2.42
CA LEU A 196 -1.84 2.12 -3.50
C LEU A 196 -2.52 2.48 -4.84
N ALA A 197 -3.82 2.73 -4.85
CA ALA A 197 -4.55 3.15 -6.05
C ALA A 197 -3.96 4.42 -6.67
N HIS A 198 -3.68 5.44 -5.85
CA HIS A 198 -3.03 6.66 -6.31
C HIS A 198 -1.60 6.43 -6.80
N HIS A 199 -0.84 5.55 -6.14
CA HIS A 199 0.52 5.21 -6.57
C HIS A 199 0.50 4.51 -7.93
N LEU A 200 -0.34 3.48 -8.10
CA LEU A 200 -0.48 2.75 -9.37
C LEU A 200 -0.98 3.66 -10.50
N MET A 201 -1.94 4.56 -10.22
CA MET A 201 -2.40 5.56 -11.17
C MET A 201 -1.24 6.46 -11.67
N SER A 202 -0.34 6.87 -10.77
CA SER A 202 0.81 7.70 -11.16
C SER A 202 1.84 6.97 -12.04
N ILE A 203 2.01 5.66 -11.80
CA ILE A 203 2.86 4.78 -12.61
C ILE A 203 2.24 4.63 -14.01
N ASP A 204 0.92 4.38 -14.08
CA ASP A 204 0.21 4.24 -15.35
C ASP A 204 0.28 5.50 -16.21
N ILE A 205 0.09 6.69 -15.61
CA ILE A 205 0.27 7.97 -16.29
C ILE A 205 1.68 8.08 -16.88
N THR A 206 2.71 7.69 -16.11
CA THR A 206 4.12 7.73 -16.56
C THR A 206 4.36 6.80 -17.75
N ASN A 207 3.82 5.59 -17.71
CA ASN A 207 3.97 4.62 -18.79
C ASN A 207 3.31 5.12 -20.07
N ASN A 208 2.11 5.68 -19.97
CA ASN A 208 1.38 6.22 -21.13
C ASN A 208 2.05 7.46 -21.74
N GLU A 209 2.75 8.28 -20.96
CA GLU A 209 3.54 9.42 -21.47
C GLU A 209 4.70 8.96 -22.37
N SER A 210 5.36 7.84 -22.02
CA SER A 210 6.46 7.30 -22.82
C SER A 210 6.02 6.88 -24.23
N LEU A 211 4.77 6.40 -24.39
CA LEU A 211 4.22 6.03 -25.69
C LEU A 211 3.75 7.25 -26.51
N ALA A 212 3.28 8.32 -25.86
CA ALA A 212 2.67 9.47 -26.53
C ALA A 212 3.67 10.52 -27.05
N SER A 213 4.99 10.29 -26.87
CA SER A 213 6.09 11.24 -27.09
C SER A 213 6.24 11.78 -28.53
N SER A 214 5.38 11.41 -29.49
CA SER A 214 5.40 11.94 -30.86
C SER A 214 4.51 13.17 -31.10
N THR A 215 3.64 13.58 -30.17
CA THR A 215 2.70 14.71 -30.39
C THR A 215 2.90 15.85 -29.38
N THR A 216 3.48 16.96 -29.84
CA THR A 216 4.10 18.02 -29.02
C THR A 216 3.17 18.93 -28.19
N ILE A 217 1.85 18.77 -28.24
CA ILE A 217 0.89 19.79 -27.76
C ILE A 217 0.23 19.44 -26.39
N GLY A 218 0.40 18.22 -25.86
CA GLY A 218 -0.34 17.74 -24.67
C GLY A 218 0.40 17.70 -23.30
N TYR A 219 1.69 18.05 -23.24
CA TYR A 219 2.59 17.61 -22.16
C TYR A 219 2.38 18.24 -20.76
N CYS A 220 1.73 19.40 -20.65
CA CYS A 220 1.69 20.16 -19.39
C CYS A 220 0.61 19.67 -18.40
N SER A 221 -0.47 19.06 -18.89
CA SER A 221 -1.60 18.63 -18.03
C SER A 221 -1.32 17.32 -17.30
N THR A 222 -0.59 16.40 -17.91
CA THR A 222 -0.36 15.04 -17.39
C THR A 222 0.62 15.02 -16.22
N ASN A 223 1.70 15.80 -16.30
CA ASN A 223 2.68 15.96 -15.21
C ASN A 223 2.03 16.41 -13.89
N ASN A 224 1.10 17.36 -13.95
CA ASN A 224 0.40 17.83 -12.77
C ASN A 224 -0.49 16.73 -12.15
N LYS A 225 -1.16 15.91 -12.98
CA LYS A 225 -1.96 14.77 -12.49
C LYS A 225 -1.08 13.72 -11.82
N LYS A 226 0.06 13.38 -12.42
CA LYS A 226 1.05 12.45 -11.87
C LYS A 226 1.55 12.92 -10.51
N LEU A 227 2.01 14.17 -10.41
CA LEU A 227 2.52 14.74 -9.16
C LEU A 227 1.44 14.76 -8.06
N ASN A 228 0.22 15.16 -8.42
CA ASN A 228 -0.92 15.15 -7.49
C ASN A 228 -1.25 13.74 -6.98
N ALA A 229 -1.22 12.73 -7.87
CA ALA A 229 -1.44 11.34 -7.49
C ALA A 229 -0.34 10.84 -6.53
N LEU A 230 0.94 11.09 -6.84
CA LEU A 230 2.06 10.74 -5.96
C LEU A 230 1.98 11.43 -4.59
N GLN A 231 1.64 12.72 -4.56
CA GLN A 231 1.51 13.46 -3.31
C GLN A 231 0.37 12.91 -2.44
N ARG A 232 -0.75 12.52 -3.06
CA ARG A 232 -1.85 11.86 -2.34
C ARG A 232 -1.44 10.49 -1.82
N ALA A 233 -0.79 9.67 -2.66
CA ALA A 233 -0.27 8.37 -2.26
C ALA A 233 0.67 8.50 -1.04
N LEU A 234 1.60 9.45 -1.07
CA LEU A 234 2.53 9.71 0.04
C LEU A 234 1.79 9.97 1.36
N LYS A 235 0.87 10.95 1.36
CA LYS A 235 0.10 11.31 2.57
C LYS A 235 -0.72 10.14 3.11
N LEU A 236 -1.33 9.36 2.21
CA LEU A 236 -2.14 8.20 2.58
C LEU A 236 -1.29 7.05 3.13
N TYR A 237 -0.11 6.79 2.55
CA TYR A 237 0.83 5.80 3.10
C TYR A 237 1.34 6.20 4.48
N GLU A 238 1.69 7.48 4.68
CA GLU A 238 2.10 7.98 6.00
C GLU A 238 0.98 7.79 7.03
N LEU A 239 -0.28 8.09 6.67
CA LEU A 239 -1.43 7.88 7.54
C LEU A 239 -1.68 6.39 7.83
N ALA A 240 -1.63 5.53 6.81
CA ALA A 240 -1.77 4.09 6.98
C ALA A 240 -0.67 3.52 7.88
N TYR A 241 0.58 3.95 7.71
CA TYR A 241 1.69 3.53 8.56
C TYR A 241 1.51 3.96 10.03
N GLN A 242 1.02 5.18 10.27
CA GLN A 242 0.69 5.62 11.64
C GLN A 242 -0.44 4.79 12.27
N LEU A 243 -1.47 4.44 11.49
CA LEU A 243 -2.54 3.55 11.96
C LEU A 243 -2.02 2.15 12.26
N HIS A 244 -1.10 1.65 11.43
CA HIS A 244 -0.41 0.37 11.64
C HIS A 244 0.39 0.36 12.95
N ILE A 245 1.17 1.41 13.24
CA ILE A 245 1.89 1.53 14.51
C ILE A 245 0.93 1.46 15.71
N LYS A 246 -0.15 2.23 15.68
CA LYS A 246 -1.18 2.21 16.75
C LYS A 246 -1.83 0.83 16.91
N TYR A 247 -2.04 0.12 15.80
CA TYR A 247 -2.55 -1.24 15.81
C TYR A 247 -1.57 -2.20 16.51
N ILE A 248 -0.26 -2.11 16.24
CA ILE A 248 0.77 -2.92 16.91
C ILE A 248 0.83 -2.62 18.41
N GLU A 249 0.77 -1.35 18.80
CA GLU A 249 0.76 -0.91 20.20
C GLU A 249 -0.45 -1.50 20.94
N HIS A 250 -1.62 -1.45 20.31
CA HIS A 250 -2.84 -2.05 20.86
C HIS A 250 -2.72 -3.59 20.99
N LEU A 251 -2.19 -4.29 19.98
CA LEU A 251 -1.95 -5.73 20.05
C LEU A 251 -1.02 -6.11 21.20
N SER A 252 -0.03 -5.28 21.51
CA SER A 252 0.92 -5.53 22.59
C SER A 252 0.26 -5.43 23.97
N GLN A 253 -0.75 -4.56 24.13
CA GLN A 253 -1.47 -4.38 25.40
C GLN A 253 -2.43 -5.54 25.71
N CYS A 254 -3.03 -6.17 24.70
CA CYS A 254 -3.99 -7.27 24.92
C CYS A 254 -3.33 -8.59 25.36
N ASN A 255 -2.04 -8.81 25.07
CA ASN A 255 -1.40 -10.10 25.34
C ASN A 255 -1.02 -10.32 26.82
N THR A 256 -0.97 -9.28 27.65
CA THR A 256 -0.48 -9.39 29.04
C THR A 256 -1.51 -9.92 30.05
N LEU A 257 -2.79 -10.06 29.67
CA LEU A 257 -3.86 -10.44 30.60
C LEU A 257 -4.21 -11.94 30.65
N THR A 258 -3.57 -12.80 29.85
CA THR A 258 -4.03 -14.21 29.69
C THR A 258 -3.18 -15.26 30.43
N THR A 259 -2.18 -14.87 31.21
CA THR A 259 -1.20 -15.83 31.78
C THR A 259 -1.40 -16.16 33.26
N THR A 260 -2.47 -15.75 33.93
CA THR A 260 -2.48 -15.86 35.40
C THR A 260 -3.11 -17.11 35.99
N ASP A 261 -4.10 -17.78 35.39
CA ASP A 261 -4.84 -18.80 36.15
C ASP A 261 -5.44 -19.90 35.25
N ALA A 262 -4.72 -21.00 34.99
CA ALA A 262 -5.29 -22.34 34.76
C ALA A 262 -4.22 -23.39 34.43
N ASP A 263 -4.06 -24.33 35.36
CA ASP A 263 -3.88 -25.78 35.18
C ASP A 263 -2.83 -26.29 34.16
N GLU A 264 -1.78 -26.90 34.72
CA GLU A 264 -0.50 -27.32 34.12
C GLU A 264 -0.55 -28.52 33.15
N ASP A 265 -1.71 -28.95 32.62
CA ASP A 265 -1.83 -30.31 32.05
C ASP A 265 -2.05 -30.43 30.52
N ASP A 266 -2.09 -29.34 29.74
CA ASP A 266 -2.19 -29.41 28.26
C ASP A 266 -0.98 -28.77 27.57
N GLU A 267 0.11 -29.54 27.47
CA GLU A 267 1.27 -29.23 26.63
C GLU A 267 0.86 -29.26 25.14
N ASP A 268 1.20 -28.18 24.41
CA ASP A 268 1.75 -28.23 23.02
C ASP A 268 1.10 -27.38 21.89
N ASP A 269 0.29 -26.32 22.13
CA ASP A 269 -0.19 -25.52 20.97
C ASP A 269 -0.26 -23.98 21.12
N GLY A 270 0.19 -23.42 22.25
CA GLY A 270 0.05 -21.99 22.54
C GLY A 270 0.96 -21.05 21.74
N ASN A 271 2.13 -21.52 21.28
CA ASN A 271 3.19 -20.63 20.75
C ASN A 271 2.92 -20.12 19.32
N GLY A 272 2.08 -20.80 18.53
CA GLY A 272 1.91 -20.48 17.10
C GLY A 272 1.25 -19.12 16.80
N ASN A 273 0.38 -18.63 17.68
CA ASN A 273 -0.39 -17.41 17.42
C ASN A 273 0.44 -16.13 17.56
N HIS A 274 1.44 -16.12 18.45
CA HIS A 274 2.28 -14.94 18.67
C HIS A 274 3.22 -14.68 17.49
N THR A 275 3.92 -15.72 17.06
CA THR A 275 4.82 -15.68 15.89
C THR A 275 4.08 -15.19 14.65
N LYS A 276 2.85 -15.69 14.42
CA LYS A 276 2.03 -15.25 13.29
C LYS A 276 1.76 -13.74 13.30
N ARG A 277 1.36 -13.15 14.44
CA ARG A 277 1.08 -11.71 14.52
C ARG A 277 2.30 -10.83 14.24
N ILE A 278 3.47 -11.25 14.74
CA ILE A 278 4.76 -10.57 14.46
C ILE A 278 5.02 -10.61 12.96
N THR A 279 4.83 -11.76 12.33
CA THR A 279 5.03 -11.93 10.89
C THR A 279 4.20 -10.96 10.04
N ILE A 280 2.90 -10.81 10.32
CA ILE A 280 2.05 -9.87 9.55
C ILE A 280 2.50 -8.43 9.75
N THR A 281 2.85 -8.09 10.99
CA THR A 281 3.32 -6.74 11.33
C THR A 281 4.56 -6.36 10.54
N LEU A 282 5.49 -7.31 10.39
CA LEU A 282 6.69 -7.14 9.59
C LEU A 282 6.36 -7.05 8.11
N HIS A 283 5.51 -7.93 7.59
CA HIS A 283 5.09 -7.92 6.20
C HIS A 283 4.54 -6.53 5.80
N LEU A 284 3.56 -6.00 6.54
CA LEU A 284 3.02 -4.67 6.25
C LEU A 284 4.08 -3.58 6.34
N THR A 285 4.97 -3.64 7.35
CA THR A 285 6.09 -2.69 7.49
C THR A 285 7.01 -2.71 6.27
N MET A 286 7.30 -3.89 5.71
CA MET A 286 8.10 -4.03 4.49
C MET A 286 7.38 -3.42 3.28
N ILE A 287 6.09 -3.71 3.10
CA ILE A 287 5.28 -3.13 2.02
C ILE A 287 5.29 -1.60 2.12
N PHE A 288 5.03 -1.04 3.31
CA PHE A 288 5.04 0.40 3.53
C PHE A 288 6.40 1.02 3.20
N SER A 289 7.48 0.44 3.74
CA SER A 289 8.84 0.92 3.53
C SER A 289 9.23 0.89 2.05
N ASN A 290 8.92 -0.21 1.37
CA ASN A 290 9.18 -0.39 -0.04
C ASN A 290 8.44 0.68 -0.87
N ASN A 291 7.13 0.78 -0.71
CA ASN A 291 6.30 1.67 -1.53
C ASN A 291 6.58 3.15 -1.25
N LEU A 292 6.81 3.54 0.01
CA LEU A 292 7.24 4.89 0.37
C LEU A 292 8.62 5.23 -0.21
N GLY A 293 9.56 4.28 -0.18
CA GLY A 293 10.86 4.42 -0.80
C GLY A 293 10.73 4.76 -2.29
N GLN A 294 9.89 4.01 -3.01
CA GLN A 294 9.67 4.25 -4.44
C GLN A 294 9.07 5.62 -4.74
N ILE A 295 8.11 6.08 -3.93
CA ILE A 295 7.57 7.44 -4.06
C ILE A 295 8.66 8.48 -3.83
N HIS A 296 9.48 8.32 -2.80
CA HIS A 296 10.59 9.25 -2.52
C HIS A 296 11.65 9.25 -3.62
N ARG A 297 11.95 8.10 -4.22
CA ARG A 297 12.85 8.00 -5.37
C ARG A 297 12.32 8.79 -6.55
N VAL A 298 11.05 8.58 -6.93
CA VAL A 298 10.41 9.30 -8.05
C VAL A 298 10.30 10.81 -7.76
N ALA A 299 10.11 11.19 -6.49
CA ALA A 299 10.08 12.59 -6.06
C ALA A 299 11.49 13.24 -5.93
N GLY A 300 12.58 12.52 -6.22
CA GLY A 300 13.95 13.03 -6.09
C GLY A 300 14.43 13.21 -4.64
N ASN A 301 13.72 12.68 -3.65
CA ASN A 301 14.12 12.75 -2.24
C ASN A 301 15.03 11.57 -1.87
N THR A 302 16.27 11.62 -2.34
CA THR A 302 17.27 10.55 -2.19
C THR A 302 17.52 10.17 -0.72
N LYS A 303 17.52 11.14 0.20
CA LYS A 303 17.74 10.88 1.62
C LYS A 303 16.62 10.01 2.21
N LYS A 304 15.36 10.39 2.02
CA LYS A 304 14.22 9.61 2.52
C LYS A 304 14.12 8.26 1.83
N TYR A 305 14.41 8.19 0.53
CA TYR A 305 14.50 6.94 -0.21
C TYR A 305 15.48 5.95 0.44
N ILE A 306 16.72 6.39 0.71
CA ILE A 306 17.74 5.56 1.37
C ILE A 306 17.27 5.11 2.76
N MET A 307 16.66 6.01 3.55
CA MET A 307 16.12 5.65 4.87
C MET A 307 15.04 4.56 4.78
N CYS A 308 14.13 4.65 3.81
CA CYS A 308 13.11 3.63 3.57
C CYS A 308 13.73 2.28 3.21
N LEU A 309 14.75 2.26 2.34
CA LEU A 309 15.43 1.02 1.95
C LEU A 309 16.26 0.41 3.09
N GLN A 310 16.91 1.23 3.92
CA GLN A 310 17.61 0.75 5.12
C GLN A 310 16.62 0.12 6.12
N HIS A 311 15.46 0.75 6.30
CA HIS A 311 14.42 0.17 7.14
C HIS A 311 13.89 -1.15 6.57
N LEU A 312 13.67 -1.22 5.24
CA LEU A 312 13.30 -2.46 4.56
C LEU A 312 14.34 -3.57 4.74
N LEU A 313 15.62 -3.27 4.53
CA LEU A 313 16.74 -4.20 4.74
C LEU A 313 16.76 -4.74 6.18
N ASN A 314 16.61 -3.88 7.17
CA ASN A 314 16.57 -4.29 8.58
C ASN A 314 15.41 -5.27 8.85
N ASN A 315 14.22 -5.02 8.27
CA ASN A 315 13.08 -5.94 8.40
C ASN A 315 13.35 -7.29 7.70
N ILE A 316 13.96 -7.29 6.51
CA ILE A 316 14.34 -8.51 5.78
C ILE A 316 15.35 -9.32 6.61
N MET A 317 16.39 -8.67 7.15
CA MET A 317 17.39 -9.33 7.99
C MET A 317 16.78 -9.92 9.26
N TYR A 318 15.90 -9.17 9.93
CA TYR A 318 15.17 -9.66 11.10
C TYR A 318 14.32 -10.89 10.75
N MET A 319 13.61 -10.86 9.62
CA MET A 319 12.82 -11.99 9.16
C MET A 319 13.70 -13.22 8.85
N GLY A 320 14.83 -13.04 8.17
CA GLY A 320 15.76 -14.14 7.88
C GLY A 320 16.29 -14.85 9.13
N GLN A 321 16.40 -14.14 10.25
CA GLN A 321 16.78 -14.74 11.54
C GLN A 321 15.65 -15.56 12.18
N GLN A 322 14.39 -15.19 11.92
CA GLN A 322 13.20 -15.81 12.52
C GLN A 322 12.58 -16.90 11.62
N SER A 323 12.89 -16.91 10.32
CA SER A 323 12.13 -17.61 9.28
C SER A 323 12.39 -19.11 9.12
N GLN A 324 12.69 -19.86 10.20
CA GLN A 324 12.76 -21.32 10.05
C GLN A 324 11.39 -21.95 9.72
N HIS A 325 10.27 -21.24 9.91
CA HIS A 325 8.92 -21.85 9.82
C HIS A 325 7.81 -21.05 9.13
N VAL A 326 8.03 -19.82 8.63
CA VAL A 326 6.93 -19.01 8.05
C VAL A 326 7.34 -18.29 6.77
N ASN A 327 6.69 -18.65 5.65
CA ASN A 327 6.75 -17.87 4.40
C ASN A 327 5.90 -16.62 4.58
N VAL A 328 6.57 -15.47 4.70
CA VAL A 328 5.92 -14.18 4.96
C VAL A 328 5.50 -13.49 3.67
N LEU A 329 6.30 -13.67 2.61
CA LEU A 329 6.15 -13.04 1.29
C LEU A 329 6.12 -14.12 0.23
N ASP A 330 5.39 -13.87 -0.86
CA ASP A 330 5.60 -14.67 -2.07
C ASP A 330 7.04 -14.47 -2.56
N SER A 331 7.60 -15.52 -3.14
CA SER A 331 8.91 -15.53 -3.80
C SER A 331 9.12 -14.30 -4.70
N LYS A 332 8.12 -13.95 -5.52
CA LYS A 332 8.22 -12.81 -6.45
C LYS A 332 8.22 -11.45 -5.73
N GLU A 333 7.45 -11.33 -4.66
CA GLU A 333 7.41 -10.11 -3.86
C GLU A 333 8.73 -9.91 -3.12
N PHE A 334 9.28 -10.99 -2.57
CA PHE A 334 10.58 -10.98 -1.91
C PHE A 334 11.70 -10.60 -2.89
N ASP A 335 11.73 -11.18 -4.09
CA ASP A 335 12.70 -10.84 -5.14
C ASP A 335 12.59 -9.36 -5.53
N GLY A 336 11.36 -8.83 -5.63
CA GLY A 336 11.11 -7.42 -5.88
C GLY A 336 11.66 -6.51 -4.78
N PHE A 337 11.43 -6.86 -3.52
CA PHE A 337 12.01 -6.11 -2.39
C PHE A 337 13.53 -6.21 -2.37
N PHE A 338 14.09 -7.38 -2.67
CA PHE A 338 15.54 -7.58 -2.74
C PHE A 338 16.18 -6.78 -3.87
N HIS A 339 15.52 -6.70 -5.03
CA HIS A 339 15.96 -5.87 -6.14
C HIS A 339 16.15 -4.41 -5.72
N ASN A 340 15.19 -3.85 -5.00
CA ASN A 340 15.24 -2.46 -4.54
C ASN A 340 16.34 -2.16 -3.52
N ILE A 341 16.66 -3.11 -2.63
CA ILE A 341 17.72 -2.93 -1.63
C ILE A 341 19.11 -3.27 -2.19
N SER A 342 19.18 -4.00 -3.31
CA SER A 342 20.44 -4.47 -3.88
C SER A 342 21.50 -3.37 -4.06
N PRO A 343 21.17 -2.13 -4.49
CA PRO A 343 22.19 -1.08 -4.59
C PRO A 343 22.80 -0.74 -3.23
N ILE A 344 22.04 -0.77 -2.13
CA ILE A 344 22.58 -0.49 -0.79
C ILE A 344 23.47 -1.64 -0.31
N VAL A 345 23.07 -2.88 -0.58
CA VAL A 345 23.81 -4.08 -0.18
C VAL A 345 25.15 -4.15 -0.92
N PHE A 346 25.18 -3.82 -2.22
CA PHE A 346 26.36 -4.02 -3.07
C PHE A 346 27.21 -2.77 -3.29
N ASN A 347 26.70 -1.54 -3.09
CA ASN A 347 27.50 -0.32 -3.27
C ASN A 347 28.60 -0.13 -2.21
N GLY A 348 28.63 -0.95 -1.14
CA GLY A 348 29.57 -0.82 -0.03
C GLY A 348 30.84 -1.66 -0.11
N VAL A 349 30.92 -2.71 -0.95
CA VAL A 349 32.05 -3.67 -0.92
C VAL A 349 32.37 -4.20 -2.30
N CYS A 350 32.99 -3.35 -3.12
CA CYS A 350 34.16 -3.80 -3.86
C CYS A 350 35.34 -3.04 -3.25
N ALA A 351 35.77 -3.44 -2.05
CA ALA A 351 37.16 -3.19 -1.70
C ALA A 351 37.97 -3.81 -2.84
N SER A 352 38.70 -2.99 -3.60
CA SER A 352 39.55 -3.49 -4.69
C SER A 352 40.34 -4.68 -4.16
N ALA A 353 40.05 -5.88 -4.67
CA ALA A 353 40.85 -7.05 -4.35
C ALA A 353 42.28 -6.71 -4.78
N ALA A 354 43.14 -6.52 -3.78
CA ALA A 354 44.53 -6.09 -3.95
C ALA A 354 45.41 -7.25 -4.43
#